data_AF-A0A0R7JP56-F1
#
_entry.id   AF-A0A0R7JP56-F1
#
_cell.length_a   1.000
_cell.length_b   1.000
_cell.length_c   1.000
_cell.angle_alpha   90.00
_cell.angle_beta   90.00
_cell.angle_gamma   90.00
#
_symmetry.space_group_name_H-M   'P 1'
#
loop_
_entity.id
_entity.type
_entity.pdbx_description
1 polymer ?
#
loop_
_entity_poly.entity_id
_entity_poly.type
_entity_poly.pdbx_seq_one_letter_code
_entity_poly.pdbx_strand_id
1 'polypeptide(L)'
;MRFSVISTQSFGLWSWGLIPWIASMNSLGLAHLSFLSFFFFLFLIYPSSLSWNLLWLDWGFDYLSLCLICLSCLVIGLSILMSLESSCSEMTKSCGLLLVTLILTFSTSSLLYFYCGFEFSVVPMVYIILRWGSEAVRLVAAGYMVVYTLFSSMPLLWGLACLADKTCETSMLILTKTPFSGYMDSLWWVAMILAFLVKSPLYPFHLWLPKAHVEAPTFGSMILAGVMLKLGTYGLFRVCPIYMTGHHIINSVVIAMGVWGSAYSGLIALRVLDMKEMVAYASVGHMSLVVAGIFSNTTWGWGGAFIMMLSHGLVSSLLFGLVGYMSTYSGSRGFIFNRGWMNIRPWLSVFMFIGCSANMGVPPFPSFLGELGLMTGLGLYNWVNFIVVGISCVLTGAYSLRLYLLTQHGSSPSHLRPIESASNGPAVVSFIAHSIFIILLNFIWVM
;
A
#
# COMPACT_ATOMS: atom_id res chain seq x y z
N MET A 1 -24.41 -34.31 21.64
CA MET A 1 -22.94 -34.10 21.65
C MET A 1 -22.29 -35.30 20.96
N ARG A 2 -21.94 -35.16 19.68
CA ARG A 2 -21.00 -36.06 19.00
C ARG A 2 -19.98 -35.15 18.35
N PHE A 3 -18.81 -35.03 18.98
CA PHE A 3 -17.64 -34.44 18.34
C PHE A 3 -17.21 -35.41 17.25
N SER A 4 -17.50 -35.08 15.99
CA SER A 4 -16.89 -35.73 14.85
C SER A 4 -15.42 -35.31 14.83
N VAL A 5 -14.56 -36.27 15.12
CA VAL A 5 -13.11 -36.20 14.97
C VAL A 5 -12.79 -35.66 13.57
N ILE A 6 -12.30 -34.42 13.50
CA ILE A 6 -11.66 -33.90 12.30
C ILE A 6 -10.41 -34.77 12.11
N SER A 7 -10.47 -35.66 11.13
CA SER A 7 -9.41 -36.57 10.77
C SER A 7 -8.12 -35.79 10.49
N THR A 8 -7.05 -36.20 11.18
CA THR A 8 -5.66 -35.75 11.05
C THR A 8 -5.07 -35.88 9.63
N GLN A 9 -5.81 -36.42 8.67
CA GLN A 9 -5.42 -36.50 7.26
C GLN A 9 -5.48 -35.15 6.52
N SER A 10 -6.28 -34.19 6.97
CA SER A 10 -6.37 -32.86 6.32
C SER A 10 -5.13 -31.98 6.57
N PHE A 11 -4.36 -32.24 7.63
CA PHE A 11 -3.11 -31.51 7.91
C PHE A 11 -1.91 -32.08 7.15
N GLY A 12 -1.87 -33.39 6.89
CA GLY A 12 -0.79 -34.04 6.12
C GLY A 12 -0.77 -33.67 4.63
N LEU A 13 -1.91 -33.23 4.09
CA LEU A 13 -2.02 -32.77 2.70
C LEU A 13 -1.36 -31.40 2.44
N TRP A 14 -1.09 -30.61 3.48
CA TRP A 14 -0.49 -29.28 3.30
C TRP A 14 1.01 -29.35 3.00
N SER A 15 1.77 -30.20 3.69
CA SER A 15 3.22 -30.32 3.48
C SER A 15 3.58 -31.16 2.25
N TRP A 16 2.76 -32.17 1.91
CA TRP A 16 3.01 -33.05 0.76
C TRP A 16 2.31 -32.59 -0.53
N GLY A 17 1.36 -31.64 -0.46
CA GLY A 17 0.75 -31.02 -1.64
C GLY A 17 1.56 -29.85 -2.21
N LEU A 18 2.37 -29.17 -1.39
CA LEU A 18 3.18 -28.02 -1.83
C LEU A 18 4.32 -28.45 -2.76
N ILE A 19 5.00 -29.56 -2.48
CA ILE A 19 6.19 -30.00 -3.23
C ILE A 19 5.83 -30.47 -4.65
N PRO A 20 4.81 -31.32 -4.87
CA PRO A 20 4.36 -31.69 -6.21
C PRO A 20 3.81 -30.50 -7.00
N TRP A 21 3.29 -29.47 -6.31
CA TRP A 21 2.67 -28.32 -6.98
C TRP A 21 3.66 -27.20 -7.32
N ILE A 22 4.69 -26.98 -6.49
CA ILE A 22 5.87 -26.19 -6.89
C ILE A 22 6.52 -26.83 -8.13
N ALA A 23 6.51 -28.16 -8.23
CA ALA A 23 6.97 -28.89 -9.40
C ALA A 23 6.01 -28.78 -10.61
N SER A 24 4.72 -28.46 -10.41
CA SER A 24 3.73 -28.24 -11.48
C SER A 24 3.52 -26.77 -11.84
N MET A 25 4.25 -25.85 -11.22
CA MET A 25 4.26 -24.44 -11.60
C MET A 25 4.84 -24.27 -13.01
N ASN A 26 4.21 -23.42 -13.82
CA ASN A 26 4.81 -22.97 -15.06
C ASN A 26 6.18 -22.33 -14.78
N SER A 27 7.13 -22.52 -15.70
CA SER A 27 8.50 -21.97 -15.61
C SER A 27 8.55 -20.47 -15.29
N LEU A 28 7.54 -19.71 -15.74
CA LEU A 28 7.31 -18.30 -15.43
C LEU A 28 7.02 -18.03 -13.94
N GLY A 29 6.20 -18.85 -13.29
CA GLY A 29 5.87 -18.68 -11.87
C GLY A 29 7.08 -18.95 -10.97
N LEU A 30 7.85 -19.98 -11.30
CA LEU A 30 9.11 -20.30 -10.63
C LEU A 30 10.17 -19.22 -10.84
N ALA A 31 10.29 -18.67 -12.07
CA ALA A 31 11.18 -17.56 -12.36
C ALA A 31 10.78 -16.27 -11.63
N HIS A 32 9.49 -16.00 -11.47
CA HIS A 32 9.01 -14.89 -10.66
C HIS A 32 9.35 -15.08 -9.18
N LEU A 33 9.16 -16.28 -8.62
CA LEU A 33 9.48 -16.56 -7.21
C LEU A 33 10.99 -16.48 -6.93
N SER A 34 11.84 -16.92 -7.85
CA SER A 34 13.30 -16.79 -7.72
C SER A 34 13.78 -15.35 -7.88
N PHE A 35 13.13 -14.57 -8.74
CA PHE A 35 13.38 -13.13 -8.83
C PHE A 35 12.98 -12.42 -7.54
N LEU A 36 11.81 -12.76 -6.98
CA LEU A 36 11.32 -12.20 -5.72
C LEU A 36 12.25 -12.50 -4.54
N SER A 37 12.76 -13.74 -4.44
CA SER A 37 13.69 -14.11 -3.39
C SER A 37 15.05 -13.42 -3.53
N PHE A 38 15.52 -13.19 -4.75
CA PHE A 38 16.74 -12.43 -5.01
C PHE A 38 16.63 -10.96 -4.58
N PHE A 39 15.52 -10.29 -4.89
CA PHE A 39 15.31 -8.89 -4.46
C PHE A 39 15.13 -8.75 -2.95
N PHE A 40 14.50 -9.74 -2.32
CA PHE A 40 14.41 -9.78 -0.85
C PHE A 40 15.78 -10.03 -0.21
N PHE A 41 16.62 -10.85 -0.83
CA PHE A 41 17.99 -11.05 -0.37
C PHE A 41 18.83 -9.77 -0.48
N LEU A 42 18.68 -9.00 -1.57
CA LEU A 42 19.33 -7.69 -1.71
C LEU A 42 18.88 -6.69 -0.63
N PHE A 43 17.60 -6.74 -0.23
CA PHE A 43 17.08 -5.93 0.87
C PHE A 43 17.77 -6.22 2.21
N LEU A 44 18.09 -7.49 2.47
CA LEU A 44 18.75 -7.92 3.71
C LEU A 44 20.24 -7.54 3.78
N ILE A 45 20.89 -7.41 2.63
CA ILE A 45 22.34 -7.16 2.56
C ILE A 45 22.67 -5.67 2.60
N TYR A 46 21.74 -4.80 2.20
CA TYR A 46 22.08 -3.39 2.08
C TYR A 46 22.31 -2.76 3.46
N PRO A 47 23.49 -2.18 3.73
CA PRO A 47 23.77 -1.57 5.01
C PRO A 47 22.77 -0.45 5.28
N SER A 48 22.31 -0.36 6.52
CA SER A 48 21.31 0.62 7.01
C SER A 48 21.79 2.08 6.99
N SER A 49 22.87 2.39 6.27
CA SER A 49 23.32 3.76 6.07
C SER A 49 22.40 4.49 5.08
N LEU A 50 21.78 5.58 5.56
CA LEU A 50 20.97 6.54 4.79
C LEU A 50 21.74 7.32 3.70
N SER A 51 23.02 6.99 3.46
CA SER A 51 23.81 7.64 2.42
C SER A 51 23.36 7.21 1.04
N TRP A 52 23.14 8.17 0.16
CA TRP A 52 22.92 7.93 -1.26
C TRP A 52 24.18 7.34 -1.88
N ASN A 53 24.08 6.09 -2.34
CA ASN A 53 25.07 5.54 -3.23
C ASN A 53 24.71 5.99 -4.65
N LEU A 54 25.36 7.06 -5.09
CA LEU A 54 25.27 7.57 -6.45
C LEU A 54 25.95 6.57 -7.38
N LEU A 55 25.21 6.06 -8.37
CA LEU A 55 25.75 5.14 -9.37
C LEU A 55 26.20 5.93 -10.61
N TRP A 56 25.33 6.77 -11.18
CA TRP A 56 25.57 7.56 -12.39
C TRP A 56 24.68 8.80 -12.46
N LEU A 57 25.21 9.99 -12.79
CA LEU A 57 24.54 11.18 -13.38
C LEU A 57 23.04 11.40 -13.03
N ASP A 58 22.68 11.35 -11.74
CA ASP A 58 21.31 11.53 -11.16
C ASP A 58 20.51 10.26 -10.81
N TRP A 59 21.16 9.09 -10.86
CA TRP A 59 20.63 7.82 -10.39
C TRP A 59 21.38 7.41 -9.12
N GLY A 60 20.62 7.17 -8.06
CA GLY A 60 21.17 6.77 -6.78
C GLY A 60 20.19 5.99 -5.94
N PHE A 61 20.74 5.13 -5.10
CA PHE A 61 19.98 4.34 -4.16
C PHE A 61 20.36 4.71 -2.74
N ASP A 62 19.35 4.87 -1.91
CA ASP A 62 19.45 4.96 -0.48
C ASP A 62 18.51 3.92 0.15
N TYR A 63 18.56 3.77 1.47
CA TYR A 63 17.76 2.75 2.14
C TYR A 63 16.25 2.90 1.87
N LEU A 64 15.72 4.13 1.89
CA LEU A 64 14.31 4.42 1.62
C LEU A 64 13.89 3.98 0.21
N SER A 65 14.65 4.35 -0.82
CA SER A 65 14.36 3.98 -2.22
C SER A 65 14.47 2.48 -2.45
N LEU A 66 15.51 1.83 -1.92
CA LEU A 66 15.68 0.38 -2.04
C LEU A 66 14.51 -0.38 -1.43
N CYS A 67 14.04 0.04 -0.25
CA CYS A 67 12.90 -0.58 0.39
C CYS A 67 11.64 -0.53 -0.50
N LEU A 68 11.38 0.61 -1.13
CA LEU A 68 10.22 0.78 -2.00
C LEU A 68 10.38 0.10 -3.37
N ILE A 69 11.60 0.03 -3.90
CA ILE A 69 11.90 -0.75 -5.10
C ILE A 69 11.64 -2.22 -4.84
N CYS A 70 12.16 -2.77 -3.75
CA CYS A 70 11.91 -4.17 -3.37
C CYS A 70 10.41 -4.42 -3.14
N LEU A 71 9.71 -3.52 -2.46
CA LEU A 71 8.26 -3.59 -2.30
C LEU A 71 7.54 -3.58 -3.67
N SER A 72 8.00 -2.76 -4.62
CA SER A 72 7.39 -2.66 -5.96
C SER A 72 7.56 -3.94 -6.78
N CYS A 73 8.77 -4.50 -6.81
CA CYS A 73 9.05 -5.80 -7.41
C CYS A 73 8.19 -6.89 -6.78
N LEU A 74 8.07 -6.85 -5.44
CA LEU A 74 7.33 -7.82 -4.67
C LEU A 74 5.83 -7.78 -4.98
N VAL A 75 5.18 -6.64 -4.79
CA VAL A 75 3.73 -6.52 -4.97
C VAL A 75 3.34 -6.77 -6.43
N ILE A 76 4.10 -6.24 -7.40
CA ILE A 76 3.80 -6.45 -8.82
C ILE A 76 4.00 -7.91 -9.19
N GLY A 77 5.10 -8.54 -8.76
CA GLY A 77 5.34 -9.97 -9.00
C GLY A 77 4.22 -10.85 -8.42
N LEU A 78 3.80 -10.60 -7.18
CA LEU A 78 2.72 -11.34 -6.55
C LEU A 78 1.36 -11.07 -7.20
N SER A 79 1.12 -9.86 -7.70
CA SER A 79 -0.11 -9.52 -8.43
C SER A 79 -0.22 -10.28 -9.75
N ILE A 80 0.90 -10.42 -10.48
CA ILE A 80 0.97 -11.21 -11.71
C ILE A 80 0.71 -12.69 -11.39
N LEU A 81 1.37 -13.23 -10.35
CA LEU A 81 1.18 -14.61 -9.89
C LEU A 81 -0.29 -14.93 -9.58
N MET A 82 -1.00 -14.03 -8.89
CA MET A 82 -2.42 -14.23 -8.58
C MET A 82 -3.29 -14.25 -9.84
N SER A 83 -2.90 -13.50 -10.87
CA SER A 83 -3.66 -13.36 -12.12
C SER A 83 -3.29 -14.36 -13.22
N LEU A 84 -2.38 -15.33 -12.97
CA LEU A 84 -1.82 -16.21 -14.00
C LEU A 84 -2.86 -16.99 -14.80
N GLU A 85 -3.92 -17.46 -14.16
CA GLU A 85 -4.97 -18.25 -14.84
C GLU A 85 -5.79 -17.41 -15.83
N SER A 86 -5.92 -16.12 -15.56
CA SER A 86 -6.60 -15.14 -16.42
C SER A 86 -5.63 -14.30 -17.26
N SER A 87 -4.33 -14.60 -17.20
CA SER A 87 -3.31 -13.66 -17.67
C SER A 87 -3.24 -13.59 -19.19
N CYS A 88 -3.59 -12.41 -19.74
CA CYS A 88 -3.24 -12.06 -21.11
C CYS A 88 -1.83 -11.48 -21.16
N SER A 89 -1.12 -11.69 -22.27
CA SER A 89 0.22 -11.12 -22.49
C SER A 89 0.24 -9.58 -22.43
N GLU A 90 -0.88 -8.93 -22.75
CA GLU A 90 -1.06 -7.47 -22.60
C GLU A 90 -1.00 -7.03 -21.13
N MET A 91 -1.58 -7.81 -20.22
CA MET A 91 -1.62 -7.50 -18.79
C MET A 91 -0.22 -7.53 -18.20
N THR A 92 0.54 -8.59 -18.46
CA THR A 92 1.92 -8.72 -17.97
C THR A 92 2.82 -7.61 -18.52
N LYS A 93 2.64 -7.22 -19.79
CA LYS A 93 3.33 -6.06 -20.38
C LYS A 93 2.97 -4.75 -19.67
N SER A 94 1.69 -4.52 -19.38
CA SER A 94 1.26 -3.30 -18.67
C SER A 94 1.79 -3.23 -17.23
N CYS A 95 1.77 -4.34 -16.50
CA CYS A 95 2.36 -4.44 -15.16
C CYS A 95 3.90 -4.30 -15.21
N GLY A 96 4.55 -4.86 -16.23
CA GLY A 96 5.99 -4.72 -16.46
C GLY A 96 6.40 -3.28 -16.78
N LEU A 97 5.62 -2.60 -17.63
CA LEU A 97 5.81 -1.17 -17.92
C LEU A 97 5.72 -0.38 -16.62
N LEU A 98 4.66 -0.58 -15.83
CA LEU A 98 4.50 0.07 -14.54
C LEU A 98 5.69 -0.19 -13.61
N LEU A 99 6.14 -1.45 -13.48
CA LEU A 99 7.29 -1.80 -12.66
C LEU A 99 8.54 -1.01 -13.06
N VAL A 100 8.83 -0.94 -14.36
CA VAL A 100 9.96 -0.14 -14.87
C VAL A 100 9.77 1.31 -14.45
N THR A 101 8.61 1.92 -14.69
CA THR A 101 8.38 3.32 -14.29
C THR A 101 8.61 3.56 -12.81
N LEU A 102 8.18 2.63 -11.95
CA LEU A 102 8.34 2.74 -10.49
C LEU A 102 9.80 2.62 -10.07
N ILE A 103 10.55 1.67 -10.65
CA ILE A 103 11.99 1.53 -10.40
C ILE A 103 12.72 2.82 -10.80
N LEU A 104 12.38 3.39 -11.96
CA LEU A 104 12.97 4.66 -12.39
C LEU A 104 12.61 5.78 -11.40
N THR A 105 11.36 5.89 -10.95
CA THR A 105 10.97 6.95 -9.98
C THR A 105 11.69 6.88 -8.64
N PHE A 106 11.87 5.68 -8.08
CA PHE A 106 12.48 5.57 -6.77
C PHE A 106 14.00 5.73 -6.81
N SER A 107 14.62 5.48 -7.97
CA SER A 107 16.08 5.56 -8.15
C SER A 107 16.60 6.94 -8.56
N THR A 108 15.74 7.88 -8.94
CA THR A 108 16.17 9.24 -9.32
C THR A 108 16.58 10.06 -8.11
N SER A 109 17.73 10.73 -8.18
CA SER A 109 18.19 11.71 -7.20
C SER A 109 17.76 13.15 -7.53
N SER A 110 17.28 13.44 -8.74
CA SER A 110 16.73 14.74 -9.10
C SER A 110 15.22 14.82 -8.89
N LEU A 111 14.73 15.94 -8.34
CA LEU A 111 13.29 16.16 -8.12
C LEU A 111 12.49 16.27 -9.43
N LEU A 112 13.13 16.76 -10.50
CA LEU A 112 12.47 16.91 -11.81
C LEU A 112 12.27 15.56 -12.50
N TYR A 113 13.29 14.68 -12.50
CA TYR A 113 13.10 13.31 -13.02
C TYR A 113 12.14 12.51 -12.15
N PHE A 114 12.16 12.72 -10.84
CA PHE A 114 11.16 12.15 -9.94
C PHE A 114 9.74 12.60 -10.32
N TYR A 115 9.52 13.88 -10.62
CA TYR A 115 8.22 14.40 -11.10
C TYR A 115 7.77 13.73 -12.41
N CYS A 116 8.66 13.63 -13.40
CA CYS A 116 8.33 13.01 -14.69
C CYS A 116 7.89 11.55 -14.50
N GLY A 117 8.63 10.77 -13.71
CA GLY A 117 8.25 9.40 -13.41
C GLY A 117 7.00 9.31 -12.52
N PHE A 118 6.82 10.23 -11.57
CA PHE A 118 5.64 10.34 -10.71
C PHE A 118 4.36 10.42 -11.54
N GLU A 119 4.36 11.24 -12.58
CA GLU A 119 3.23 11.36 -13.51
C GLU A 119 3.15 10.20 -14.50
N PHE A 120 4.29 9.77 -15.04
CA PHE A 120 4.31 8.68 -16.01
C PHE A 120 3.77 7.37 -15.41
N SER A 121 3.96 7.11 -14.10
CA SER A 121 3.39 5.95 -13.40
C SER A 121 1.86 5.90 -13.40
N VAL A 122 1.18 7.05 -13.53
CA VAL A 122 -0.29 7.13 -13.59
C VAL A 122 -0.80 6.53 -14.90
N VAL A 123 -0.07 6.69 -16.01
CA VAL A 123 -0.51 6.27 -17.34
C VAL A 123 -0.74 4.74 -17.43
N PRO A 124 0.23 3.87 -17.06
CA PRO A 124 0.00 2.42 -17.04
C PRO A 124 -1.12 2.02 -16.07
N MET A 125 -1.26 2.69 -14.93
CA MET A 125 -2.34 2.39 -13.98
C MET A 125 -3.72 2.70 -14.53
N VAL A 126 -3.89 3.85 -15.19
CA VAL A 126 -5.15 4.20 -15.87
C VAL A 126 -5.46 3.17 -16.94
N TYR A 127 -4.46 2.77 -17.74
CA TYR A 127 -4.63 1.74 -18.76
C TYR A 127 -5.12 0.41 -18.16
N ILE A 128 -4.56 -0.01 -17.02
CA ILE A 128 -4.98 -1.23 -16.32
C ILE A 128 -6.46 -1.14 -15.88
N ILE A 129 -6.87 -0.01 -15.28
CA ILE A 129 -8.25 0.20 -14.82
C ILE A 129 -9.23 0.24 -16.00
N LEU A 130 -8.87 0.92 -17.10
CA LEU A 130 -9.74 1.05 -18.26
C LEU A 130 -9.92 -0.26 -19.04
N ARG A 131 -8.87 -1.09 -19.11
CA ARG A 131 -8.92 -2.33 -19.89
C ARG A 131 -9.57 -3.47 -19.11
N TRP A 132 -9.16 -3.68 -17.85
CA TRP A 132 -9.57 -4.82 -17.04
C TRP A 132 -10.49 -4.48 -15.85
N GLY A 133 -10.92 -3.22 -15.71
CA GLY A 133 -11.87 -2.84 -14.66
C GLY A 133 -13.24 -3.50 -14.83
N SER A 134 -13.91 -3.78 -13.70
CA SER A 134 -15.10 -4.65 -13.63
C SER A 134 -16.38 -4.03 -14.18
N GLU A 135 -16.70 -2.78 -13.83
CA GLU A 135 -17.98 -2.16 -14.21
C GLU A 135 -17.82 -1.08 -15.27
N ALA A 136 -18.93 -0.69 -15.88
CA ALA A 136 -18.99 0.41 -16.86
C ALA A 136 -18.54 1.75 -16.25
N VAL A 137 -18.66 1.92 -14.93
CA VAL A 137 -18.27 3.15 -14.20
C VAL A 137 -16.74 3.31 -14.12
N ARG A 138 -15.95 2.33 -14.57
CA ARG A 138 -14.47 2.40 -14.61
C ARG A 138 -13.93 3.63 -15.36
N LEU A 139 -14.61 4.10 -16.40
CA LEU A 139 -14.23 5.31 -17.15
C LEU A 139 -14.28 6.54 -16.25
N VAL A 140 -15.35 6.65 -15.45
CA VAL A 140 -15.55 7.74 -14.50
C VAL A 140 -14.52 7.65 -13.37
N ALA A 141 -14.28 6.46 -12.83
CA ALA A 141 -13.27 6.24 -11.78
C ALA A 141 -11.85 6.57 -12.25
N ALA A 142 -11.47 6.15 -13.46
CA ALA A 142 -10.20 6.52 -14.09
C ALA A 142 -10.09 8.02 -14.31
N GLY A 143 -11.18 8.68 -14.76
CA GLY A 143 -11.26 10.13 -14.90
C GLY A 143 -11.01 10.85 -13.57
N TYR A 144 -11.62 10.39 -12.47
CA TYR A 144 -11.36 10.94 -11.13
C TYR A 144 -9.88 10.82 -10.74
N MET A 145 -9.25 9.65 -10.97
CA MET A 145 -7.83 9.47 -10.65
C MET A 145 -6.95 10.47 -11.43
N VAL A 146 -7.15 10.59 -12.74
CA VAL A 146 -6.38 11.48 -13.61
C VAL A 146 -6.56 12.94 -13.21
N VAL A 147 -7.80 13.39 -13.00
CA VAL A 147 -8.09 14.79 -12.65
C VAL A 147 -7.47 15.16 -11.31
N TYR A 148 -7.61 14.30 -10.30
CA TYR A 148 -7.03 14.58 -8.99
C TYR A 148 -5.49 14.63 -9.06
N THR A 149 -4.85 13.65 -9.69
CA THR A 149 -3.38 13.60 -9.72
C THR A 149 -2.79 14.70 -10.59
N LEU A 150 -3.25 14.88 -11.83
CA LEU A 150 -2.70 15.88 -12.76
C LEU A 150 -2.94 17.31 -12.27
N PHE A 151 -4.13 17.61 -11.77
CA PHE A 151 -4.41 18.97 -11.31
C PHE A 151 -3.59 19.33 -10.07
N SER A 152 -3.39 18.37 -9.17
CA SER A 152 -2.56 18.56 -7.97
C SER A 152 -1.07 18.66 -8.27
N SER A 153 -0.62 18.08 -9.38
CA SER A 153 0.80 18.02 -9.74
C SER A 153 1.29 19.17 -10.60
N MET A 154 0.41 19.89 -11.29
CA MET A 154 0.78 21.14 -11.97
C MET A 154 1.37 22.19 -11.01
N PRO A 155 0.80 22.45 -9.82
CA PRO A 155 1.43 23.29 -8.79
C PRO A 155 2.81 22.78 -8.37
N LEU A 156 3.00 21.46 -8.25
CA LEU A 156 4.31 20.88 -7.94
C LEU A 156 5.33 21.20 -9.04
N LEU A 157 4.96 21.08 -10.31
CA LEU A 157 5.86 21.45 -11.43
C LEU A 157 6.25 22.92 -11.38
N TRP A 158 5.28 23.81 -11.14
CA TRP A 158 5.55 25.24 -10.98
C TRP A 158 6.51 25.49 -9.82
N GLY A 159 6.29 24.85 -8.68
CA GLY A 159 7.19 24.92 -7.53
C GLY A 159 8.60 24.42 -7.86
N LEU A 160 8.74 23.32 -8.59
CA LEU A 160 10.04 22.80 -9.01
C LEU A 160 10.77 23.72 -9.99
N ALA A 161 10.04 24.38 -10.89
CA ALA A 161 10.63 25.36 -11.81
C ALA A 161 11.19 26.57 -11.04
N CYS A 162 10.40 27.14 -10.11
CA CYS A 162 10.89 28.23 -9.25
C CYS A 162 12.08 27.81 -8.38
N LEU A 163 12.18 26.51 -8.03
CA LEU A 163 13.31 25.95 -7.31
C LEU A 163 14.56 25.98 -8.16
N ALA A 164 14.46 25.40 -9.35
CA ALA A 164 15.54 25.30 -10.32
C ALA A 164 16.07 26.69 -10.69
N ASP A 165 15.19 27.69 -10.83
CA ASP A 165 15.60 29.07 -11.15
C ASP A 165 16.43 29.73 -10.03
N LYS A 166 16.14 29.40 -8.76
CA LYS A 166 16.84 29.99 -7.61
C LYS A 166 18.15 29.27 -7.28
N THR A 167 18.16 27.95 -7.33
CA THR A 167 19.31 27.13 -6.90
C THR A 167 20.20 26.69 -8.06
N CYS A 168 19.74 26.81 -9.32
CA CYS A 168 20.35 26.23 -10.52
C CYS A 168 20.57 24.70 -10.44
N GLU A 169 19.95 24.05 -9.46
CA GLU A 169 20.20 22.66 -9.07
C GLU A 169 18.87 21.96 -8.75
N THR A 170 18.69 20.74 -9.23
CA THR A 170 17.47 19.94 -8.99
C THR A 170 17.72 18.68 -8.16
N SER A 171 18.96 18.46 -7.72
CA SER A 171 19.35 17.27 -6.97
C SER A 171 18.85 17.34 -5.52
N MET A 172 18.12 16.30 -5.09
CA MET A 172 17.54 16.20 -3.74
C MET A 172 18.60 16.36 -2.65
N LEU A 173 19.84 15.91 -2.90
CA LEU A 173 20.92 15.92 -1.91
C LEU A 173 21.52 17.32 -1.67
N ILE A 174 21.57 18.17 -2.69
CA ILE A 174 22.09 19.54 -2.56
C ILE A 174 21.02 20.44 -1.95
N LEU A 175 19.76 20.24 -2.34
CA LEU A 175 18.62 21.08 -1.93
C LEU A 175 18.29 21.00 -0.43
N THR A 176 18.63 19.90 0.25
CA THR A 176 18.45 19.83 1.72
C THR A 176 19.41 20.74 2.48
N LYS A 177 20.48 21.23 1.84
CA LYS A 177 21.49 22.10 2.47
C LYS A 177 21.23 23.59 2.25
N THR A 178 20.32 23.95 1.35
CA THR A 178 19.99 25.34 1.03
C THR A 178 18.87 25.84 1.94
N PRO A 179 19.10 26.83 2.82
CA PRO A 179 18.04 27.38 3.65
C PRO A 179 17.08 28.25 2.82
N PHE A 180 15.77 27.98 2.93
CA PHE A 180 14.70 28.83 2.40
C PHE A 180 13.99 29.55 3.55
N SER A 181 13.79 30.87 3.44
CA SER A 181 13.07 31.65 4.45
C SER A 181 12.29 32.82 3.83
N GLY A 182 10.96 32.85 4.03
CA GLY A 182 10.12 33.95 3.57
C GLY A 182 8.63 33.60 3.41
N TYR A 183 7.79 34.61 3.20
CA TYR A 183 6.35 34.44 2.96
C TYR A 183 6.04 33.85 1.58
N MET A 184 6.77 34.26 0.54
CA MET A 184 6.68 33.63 -0.79
C MET A 184 7.02 32.14 -0.74
N ASP A 185 7.84 31.74 0.23
CA ASP A 185 8.20 30.34 0.44
C ASP A 185 7.03 29.53 1.03
N SER A 186 6.04 30.16 1.67
CA SER A 186 4.86 29.44 2.19
C SER A 186 3.89 28.99 1.09
N LEU A 187 3.60 29.84 0.11
CA LEU A 187 2.78 29.47 -1.06
C LEU A 187 3.50 28.42 -1.90
N TRP A 188 4.81 28.60 -2.05
CA TRP A 188 5.66 27.65 -2.73
C TRP A 188 5.71 26.29 -2.01
N TRP A 189 5.81 26.30 -0.67
CA TRP A 189 5.74 25.09 0.14
C TRP A 189 4.43 24.34 -0.07
N VAL A 190 3.30 25.06 -0.08
CA VAL A 190 2.00 24.45 -0.40
C VAL A 190 2.00 23.84 -1.81
N ALA A 191 2.53 24.54 -2.80
CA ALA A 191 2.61 24.03 -4.18
C ALA A 191 3.46 22.75 -4.27
N MET A 192 4.55 22.67 -3.50
CA MET A 192 5.44 21.52 -3.45
C MET A 192 4.83 20.30 -2.75
N ILE A 193 3.95 20.48 -1.76
CA ILE A 193 3.34 19.36 -1.02
C ILE A 193 1.99 18.90 -1.57
N LEU A 194 1.25 19.77 -2.26
CA LEU A 194 -0.14 19.51 -2.68
C LEU A 194 -0.28 18.20 -3.47
N ALA A 195 0.59 17.98 -4.46
CA ALA A 195 0.58 16.78 -5.29
C ALA A 195 0.72 15.49 -4.45
N PHE A 196 1.60 15.55 -3.45
CA PHE A 196 1.83 14.41 -2.56
C PHE A 196 0.68 14.19 -1.60
N LEU A 197 0.04 15.25 -1.08
CA LEU A 197 -1.14 15.15 -0.21
C LEU A 197 -2.36 14.58 -0.95
N VAL A 198 -2.50 14.85 -2.24
CA VAL A 198 -3.58 14.27 -3.05
C VAL A 198 -3.30 12.79 -3.37
N LYS A 199 -2.05 12.43 -3.67
CA LYS A 199 -1.67 11.04 -3.98
C LYS A 199 -1.54 10.15 -2.73
N SER A 200 -1.12 10.71 -1.60
CA SER A 200 -1.20 10.10 -0.26
C SER A 200 -2.52 10.56 0.38
N PRO A 201 -3.64 9.90 0.06
CA PRO A 201 -5.03 10.37 0.08
C PRO A 201 -5.44 11.03 1.41
N LEU A 202 -5.00 12.26 1.63
CA LEU A 202 -5.29 12.99 2.85
C LEU A 202 -6.72 13.50 2.76
N TYR A 203 -7.46 13.45 3.87
CA TYR A 203 -8.77 14.09 3.93
C TYR A 203 -8.60 15.60 3.74
N PRO A 204 -9.28 16.27 2.77
CA PRO A 204 -10.48 15.84 2.04
C PRO A 204 -10.27 15.19 0.65
N PHE A 205 -9.05 15.17 0.12
CA PHE A 205 -8.73 14.75 -1.25
C PHE A 205 -8.82 13.23 -1.53
N HIS A 206 -9.20 12.43 -0.55
CA HIS A 206 -9.27 10.96 -0.63
C HIS A 206 -10.30 10.34 -1.61
N LEU A 207 -11.29 11.09 -2.10
CA LEU A 207 -12.47 10.52 -2.80
C LEU A 207 -12.16 9.72 -4.08
N TRP A 208 -11.03 10.00 -4.75
CA TRP A 208 -10.63 9.26 -5.94
C TRP A 208 -10.24 7.82 -5.61
N LEU A 209 -9.71 7.56 -4.41
CA LEU A 209 -9.12 6.28 -4.05
C LEU A 209 -10.18 5.17 -3.87
N PRO A 210 -11.25 5.33 -3.06
CA PRO A 210 -12.28 4.30 -2.96
C PRO A 210 -12.89 3.95 -4.32
N LYS A 211 -13.15 4.96 -5.16
CA LYS A 211 -13.68 4.76 -6.52
C LYS A 211 -12.70 3.99 -7.41
N ALA A 212 -11.42 4.35 -7.39
CA ALA A 212 -10.39 3.67 -8.18
C ALA A 212 -10.21 2.20 -7.76
N HIS A 213 -10.19 1.90 -6.46
CA HIS A 213 -10.04 0.54 -5.96
C HIS A 213 -11.25 -0.36 -6.22
N VAL A 214 -12.47 0.21 -6.10
CA VAL A 214 -13.71 -0.53 -6.31
C VAL A 214 -13.82 -1.02 -7.76
N GLU A 215 -13.35 -0.20 -8.72
CA GLU A 215 -13.42 -0.50 -10.15
C GLU A 215 -12.18 -1.19 -10.73
N ALA A 216 -11.03 -1.08 -10.07
CA ALA A 216 -9.82 -1.76 -10.51
C ALA A 216 -9.98 -3.30 -10.45
N PRO A 217 -9.37 -4.02 -11.40
CA PRO A 217 -9.21 -5.47 -11.27
C PRO A 217 -8.44 -5.81 -10.00
N THR A 218 -8.55 -7.05 -9.52
CA THR A 218 -7.93 -7.49 -8.26
C THR A 218 -6.42 -7.21 -8.23
N PHE A 219 -5.68 -7.60 -9.27
CA PHE A 219 -4.24 -7.30 -9.39
C PHE A 219 -3.96 -5.80 -9.44
N GLY A 220 -4.77 -5.01 -10.15
CA GLY A 220 -4.65 -3.55 -10.21
C GLY A 220 -4.85 -2.89 -8.84
N SER A 221 -5.83 -3.37 -8.06
CA SER A 221 -6.07 -2.90 -6.69
C SER A 221 -4.94 -3.25 -5.73
N MET A 222 -4.29 -4.41 -5.90
CA MET A 222 -3.09 -4.79 -5.15
C MET A 222 -1.93 -3.83 -5.42
N ILE A 223 -1.68 -3.51 -6.70
CA ILE A 223 -0.59 -2.61 -7.09
C ILE A 223 -0.87 -1.16 -6.64
N LEU A 224 -2.11 -0.69 -6.83
CA LEU A 224 -2.53 0.65 -6.44
C LEU A 224 -2.34 0.85 -4.92
N ALA A 225 -2.80 -0.09 -4.11
CA ALA A 225 -2.67 0.00 -2.65
C ALA A 225 -1.23 -0.23 -2.20
N GLY A 226 -0.56 -1.23 -2.78
CA GLY A 226 0.75 -1.68 -2.34
C GLY A 226 1.86 -0.67 -2.63
N VAL A 227 1.83 -0.01 -3.79
CA VAL A 227 2.96 0.80 -4.28
C VAL A 227 2.58 2.23 -4.67
N MET A 228 1.48 2.43 -5.42
CA MET A 228 1.18 3.76 -5.96
C MET A 228 0.92 4.82 -4.89
N LEU A 229 0.26 4.44 -3.78
CA LEU A 229 0.07 5.33 -2.63
C LEU A 229 1.39 5.71 -1.95
N LYS A 230 2.38 4.81 -1.99
CA LYS A 230 3.69 5.00 -1.34
C LYS A 230 4.55 5.98 -2.07
N LEU A 231 4.32 6.13 -3.38
CA LEU A 231 4.99 7.12 -4.20
C LEU A 231 4.66 8.55 -3.71
N GLY A 232 3.43 8.79 -3.25
CA GLY A 232 3.03 10.05 -2.62
C GLY A 232 3.80 10.32 -1.31
N THR A 233 3.82 9.36 -0.40
CA THR A 233 4.52 9.50 0.89
C THR A 233 6.03 9.54 0.74
N TYR A 234 6.61 8.82 -0.24
CA TYR A 234 8.02 8.92 -0.61
C TYR A 234 8.39 10.34 -1.04
N GLY A 235 7.55 10.97 -1.88
CA GLY A 235 7.72 12.37 -2.25
C GLY A 235 7.74 13.31 -1.04
N LEU A 236 6.85 13.10 -0.06
CA LEU A 236 6.90 13.83 1.20
C LEU A 236 8.21 13.61 1.96
N PHE A 237 8.69 12.37 2.11
CA PHE A 237 9.98 12.09 2.76
C PHE A 237 11.17 12.82 2.10
N ARG A 238 11.11 13.05 0.78
CA ARG A 238 12.15 13.79 0.04
C ARG A 238 12.04 15.30 0.15
N VAL A 239 10.81 15.82 0.10
CA VAL A 239 10.53 17.25 -0.02
C VAL A 239 10.42 17.93 1.35
N CYS A 240 9.92 17.23 2.37
CA CYS A 240 9.84 17.73 3.75
C CYS A 240 11.19 18.23 4.31
N PRO A 241 12.31 17.48 4.26
CA PRO A 241 13.57 17.97 4.81
C PRO A 241 14.05 19.31 4.23
N ILE A 242 13.59 19.70 3.03
CA ILE A 242 14.01 20.93 2.35
C ILE A 242 13.41 22.20 3.02
N TYR A 243 12.17 22.13 3.53
CA TYR A 243 11.42 23.32 3.99
C TYR A 243 10.87 23.21 5.43
N MET A 244 11.02 22.05 6.08
CA MET A 244 10.36 21.74 7.35
C MET A 244 10.69 22.67 8.52
N THR A 245 11.81 23.40 8.47
CA THR A 245 12.24 24.32 9.54
C THR A 245 11.49 25.66 9.54
N GLY A 246 10.76 26.01 8.47
CA GLY A 246 10.18 27.36 8.29
C GLY A 246 8.66 27.50 8.46
N HIS A 247 7.87 26.42 8.36
CA HIS A 247 6.41 26.53 8.15
C HIS A 247 5.54 25.78 9.17
N HIS A 248 5.61 26.17 10.45
CA HIS A 248 4.86 25.53 11.54
C HIS A 248 3.33 25.53 11.35
N ILE A 249 2.75 26.59 10.78
CA ILE A 249 1.29 26.70 10.59
C ILE A 249 0.80 25.65 9.58
N ILE A 250 1.45 25.55 8.41
CA ILE A 250 1.06 24.60 7.36
C ILE A 250 1.20 23.16 7.89
N ASN A 251 2.27 22.87 8.62
CA ASN A 251 2.46 21.56 9.23
C ASN A 251 1.34 21.22 10.23
N SER A 252 0.95 22.16 11.09
CA SER A 252 -0.14 21.95 12.04
C SER A 252 -1.48 21.65 11.37
N VAL A 253 -1.78 22.31 10.24
CA VAL A 253 -3.00 22.08 9.46
C VAL A 253 -2.99 20.69 8.83
N VAL A 254 -1.88 20.28 8.22
CA VAL A 254 -1.75 18.95 7.62
C VAL A 254 -1.83 17.85 8.68
N ILE A 255 -1.19 18.03 9.84
CA ILE A 255 -1.31 17.10 10.98
C ILE A 255 -2.77 16.96 11.41
N ALA A 256 -3.48 18.08 11.59
CA ALA A 256 -4.88 18.06 11.99
C ALA A 256 -5.75 17.31 10.96
N MET A 257 -5.57 17.59 9.66
CA MET A 257 -6.27 16.90 8.59
C MET A 257 -5.96 15.40 8.56
N GLY A 258 -4.72 14.99 8.80
CA GLY A 258 -4.31 13.59 8.82
C GLY A 258 -4.88 12.82 10.02
N VAL A 259 -4.78 13.38 11.23
CA VAL A 259 -5.24 12.74 12.48
C VAL A 259 -6.76 12.65 12.55
N TRP A 260 -7.48 13.72 12.20
CA TRP A 260 -8.95 13.66 12.15
C TRP A 260 -9.45 12.87 10.94
N GLY A 261 -8.73 12.95 9.81
CA GLY A 261 -9.01 12.17 8.62
C GLY A 261 -8.96 10.66 8.89
N SER A 262 -7.99 10.20 9.67
CA SER A 262 -7.87 8.77 10.02
C SER A 262 -9.02 8.26 10.88
N ALA A 263 -9.44 9.04 11.87
CA ALA A 263 -10.58 8.71 12.71
C ALA A 263 -11.88 8.69 11.87
N TYR A 264 -12.07 9.68 10.99
CA TYR A 264 -13.26 9.77 10.15
C TYR A 264 -13.33 8.65 9.11
N SER A 265 -12.22 8.29 8.45
CA SER A 265 -12.19 7.17 7.51
C SER A 265 -12.46 5.84 8.22
N GLY A 266 -11.99 5.67 9.46
CA GLY A 266 -12.32 4.51 10.29
C GLY A 266 -13.81 4.37 10.59
N LEU A 267 -14.49 5.49 10.89
CA LEU A 267 -15.95 5.50 11.08
C LEU A 267 -16.72 5.16 9.79
N ILE A 268 -16.26 5.65 8.64
CA ILE A 268 -16.84 5.28 7.34
C ILE A 268 -16.64 3.80 7.06
N ALA A 269 -15.43 3.27 7.25
CA ALA A 269 -15.11 1.86 7.03
C ALA A 269 -16.03 0.93 7.85
N LEU A 270 -16.40 1.32 9.08
CA LEU A 270 -17.37 0.57 9.88
C LEU A 270 -18.79 0.54 9.30
N ARG A 271 -19.18 1.44 8.41
CA ARG A 271 -20.55 1.48 7.85
C ARG A 271 -20.63 0.91 6.44
N VAL A 272 -19.53 0.93 5.70
CA VAL A 272 -19.47 0.45 4.32
C VAL A 272 -19.86 -1.04 4.23
N LEU A 273 -20.67 -1.36 3.21
CA LEU A 273 -21.21 -2.70 2.95
C LEU A 273 -20.41 -3.48 1.90
N ASP A 274 -19.58 -2.79 1.12
CA ASP A 274 -18.72 -3.39 0.11
C ASP A 274 -17.34 -3.73 0.67
N MET A 275 -16.90 -4.98 0.47
CA MET A 275 -15.64 -5.45 1.04
C MET A 275 -14.43 -4.69 0.48
N LYS A 276 -14.36 -4.45 -0.84
CA LYS A 276 -13.26 -3.71 -1.47
C LYS A 276 -13.22 -2.25 -1.01
N GLU A 277 -14.38 -1.61 -0.92
CA GLU A 277 -14.48 -0.21 -0.51
C GLU A 277 -14.08 -0.06 0.97
N MET A 278 -14.45 -1.01 1.83
CA MET A 278 -14.02 -0.98 3.23
C MET A 278 -12.49 -1.06 3.37
N VAL A 279 -11.83 -1.95 2.60
CA VAL A 279 -10.35 -2.03 2.59
C VAL A 279 -9.74 -0.74 2.02
N ALA A 280 -10.40 -0.07 1.08
CA ALA A 280 -9.96 1.23 0.56
C ALA A 280 -10.07 2.37 1.61
N TYR A 281 -11.13 2.42 2.42
CA TYR A 281 -11.20 3.40 3.51
C TYR A 281 -10.22 3.09 4.65
N ALA A 282 -9.94 1.81 4.91
CA ALA A 282 -8.87 1.43 5.83
C ALA A 282 -7.52 1.99 5.35
N SER A 283 -7.22 1.93 4.05
CA SER A 283 -5.95 2.46 3.52
C SER A 283 -5.85 3.98 3.56
N VAL A 284 -6.96 4.70 3.36
CA VAL A 284 -7.04 6.15 3.61
C VAL A 284 -6.66 6.44 5.07
N GLY A 285 -7.19 5.66 6.02
CA GLY A 285 -6.90 5.83 7.45
C GLY A 285 -5.42 5.69 7.79
N HIS A 286 -4.80 4.57 7.45
CA HIS A 286 -3.39 4.34 7.76
C HIS A 286 -2.47 5.34 7.02
N MET A 287 -2.72 5.65 5.74
CA MET A 287 -1.89 6.60 4.99
C MET A 287 -2.04 8.03 5.51
N SER A 288 -3.22 8.44 5.97
CA SER A 288 -3.41 9.75 6.59
C SER A 288 -2.61 9.92 7.89
N LEU A 289 -2.48 8.84 8.70
CA LEU A 289 -1.58 8.82 9.87
C LEU A 289 -0.11 8.91 9.46
N VAL A 290 0.30 8.21 8.39
CA VAL A 290 1.68 8.29 7.84
C VAL A 290 2.01 9.74 7.46
N VAL A 291 1.10 10.42 6.75
CA VAL A 291 1.31 11.83 6.38
C VAL A 291 1.44 12.69 7.63
N ALA A 292 0.53 12.56 8.61
CA ALA A 292 0.63 13.32 9.86
C ALA A 292 1.96 13.07 10.60
N GLY A 293 2.45 11.83 10.64
CA GLY A 293 3.72 11.46 11.27
C GLY A 293 4.96 12.02 10.56
N ILE A 294 4.92 12.20 9.24
CA ILE A 294 6.00 12.89 8.53
C ILE A 294 6.03 14.38 8.93
N PHE A 295 4.86 15.02 9.01
CA PHE A 295 4.76 16.44 9.35
C PHE A 295 5.01 16.77 10.82
N SER A 296 5.01 15.77 11.73
CA SER A 296 5.33 15.99 13.14
C SER A 296 6.82 16.30 13.39
N ASN A 297 7.71 15.99 12.43
CA ASN A 297 9.17 16.15 12.54
C ASN A 297 9.80 15.53 13.79
N THR A 298 9.14 14.56 14.41
CA THR A 298 9.69 13.79 15.52
C THR A 298 10.36 12.54 14.96
N THR A 299 11.48 12.13 15.56
CA THR A 299 12.22 10.93 15.14
C THR A 299 11.33 9.67 15.18
N TRP A 300 10.50 9.55 16.21
CA TRP A 300 9.49 8.50 16.34
C TRP A 300 8.40 8.60 15.27
N GLY A 301 7.95 9.80 14.93
CA GLY A 301 6.96 10.02 13.86
C GLY A 301 7.48 9.60 12.49
N TRP A 302 8.72 9.97 12.16
CA TRP A 302 9.37 9.58 10.90
C TRP A 302 9.63 8.07 10.83
N GLY A 303 10.15 7.47 11.91
CA GLY A 303 10.36 6.03 11.98
C GLY A 303 9.05 5.24 11.87
N GLY A 304 8.01 5.65 12.61
CA GLY A 304 6.68 5.04 12.56
C GLY A 304 6.01 5.19 11.20
N ALA A 305 6.11 6.37 10.57
CA ALA A 305 5.60 6.62 9.23
C ALA A 305 6.27 5.72 8.18
N PHE A 306 7.58 5.52 8.27
CA PHE A 306 8.30 4.64 7.36
C PHE A 306 7.92 3.16 7.52
N ILE A 307 7.88 2.66 8.76
CA ILE A 307 7.49 1.28 9.05
C ILE A 307 6.03 1.03 8.64
N MET A 308 5.13 1.96 8.95
CA MET A 308 3.72 1.88 8.55
C MET A 308 3.57 1.88 7.02
N MET A 309 4.35 2.70 6.31
CA MET A 309 4.33 2.74 4.84
C MET A 309 4.64 1.38 4.22
N LEU A 310 5.70 0.71 4.67
CA LEU A 310 6.12 -0.61 4.17
C LEU A 310 5.14 -1.71 4.59
N SER A 311 4.78 -1.77 5.88
CA SER A 311 3.88 -2.79 6.41
C SER A 311 2.50 -2.71 5.76
N HIS A 312 1.91 -1.52 5.67
CA HIS A 312 0.65 -1.33 4.97
C HIS A 312 0.77 -1.70 3.48
N GLY A 313 1.91 -1.46 2.83
CA GLY A 313 2.17 -1.91 1.45
C GLY A 313 1.82 -3.38 1.24
N LEU A 314 2.36 -4.26 2.09
CA LEU A 314 2.12 -5.69 2.01
C LEU A 314 0.75 -6.13 2.55
N VAL A 315 0.29 -5.52 3.65
CA VAL A 315 -0.97 -5.90 4.30
C VAL A 315 -2.17 -5.53 3.42
N SER A 316 -2.17 -4.33 2.86
CA SER A 316 -3.26 -3.90 1.98
C SER A 316 -3.29 -4.68 0.66
N SER A 317 -2.14 -5.02 0.06
CA SER A 317 -2.10 -5.87 -1.13
C SER A 317 -2.63 -7.28 -0.84
N LEU A 318 -2.29 -7.86 0.31
CA LEU A 318 -2.84 -9.14 0.76
C LEU A 318 -4.37 -9.06 0.91
N LEU A 319 -4.89 -8.05 1.61
CA LEU A 319 -6.34 -7.89 1.83
C LEU A 319 -7.10 -7.68 0.51
N PHE A 320 -6.60 -6.84 -0.40
CA PHE A 320 -7.21 -6.65 -1.73
C PHE A 320 -7.15 -7.94 -2.56
N GLY A 321 -6.07 -8.72 -2.45
CA GLY A 321 -5.97 -10.03 -3.09
C GLY A 321 -7.01 -11.02 -2.56
N LEU A 322 -7.17 -11.12 -1.23
CA LEU A 322 -8.11 -12.03 -0.59
C LEU A 322 -9.57 -11.65 -0.84
N VAL A 323 -9.93 -10.38 -0.66
CA VAL A 323 -11.27 -9.86 -0.95
C VAL A 323 -11.57 -9.98 -2.45
N GLY A 324 -10.57 -9.69 -3.29
CA GLY A 324 -10.65 -9.87 -4.73
C GLY A 324 -10.99 -11.31 -5.11
N TYR A 325 -10.26 -12.26 -4.54
CA TYR A 325 -10.52 -13.69 -4.74
C TYR A 325 -11.92 -14.09 -4.28
N MET A 326 -12.37 -13.67 -3.09
CA MET A 326 -13.76 -13.95 -2.67
C MET A 326 -14.78 -13.38 -3.65
N SER A 327 -14.57 -12.15 -4.11
CA SER A 327 -15.50 -11.46 -5.02
C SER A 327 -15.57 -12.09 -6.41
N THR A 328 -14.47 -12.64 -6.94
CA THR A 328 -14.49 -13.34 -8.22
C THR A 328 -15.24 -14.67 -8.12
N TYR A 329 -15.14 -15.36 -6.98
CA TYR A 329 -15.85 -16.62 -6.75
C TYR A 329 -17.35 -16.44 -6.47
N SER A 330 -17.73 -15.43 -5.68
CA SER A 330 -19.14 -15.17 -5.36
C SER A 330 -19.86 -14.33 -6.43
N GLY A 331 -19.11 -13.73 -7.36
CA GLY A 331 -19.63 -12.78 -8.35
C GLY A 331 -20.13 -11.46 -7.75
N SER A 332 -19.89 -11.20 -6.47
CA SER A 332 -20.41 -10.00 -5.78
C SER A 332 -19.45 -9.48 -4.70
N ARG A 333 -19.50 -8.17 -4.45
CA ARG A 333 -18.61 -7.46 -3.51
C ARG A 333 -19.18 -7.30 -2.10
N GLY A 334 -20.48 -7.51 -1.92
CA GLY A 334 -21.17 -7.26 -0.65
C GLY A 334 -20.91 -8.32 0.41
N PHE A 335 -20.89 -7.92 1.68
CA PHE A 335 -20.69 -8.83 2.82
C PHE A 335 -21.74 -9.95 2.90
N ILE A 336 -22.99 -9.69 2.51
CA ILE A 336 -24.11 -10.65 2.65
C ILE A 336 -23.90 -11.91 1.81
N PHE A 337 -23.35 -11.76 0.61
CA PHE A 337 -23.13 -12.85 -0.33
C PHE A 337 -21.84 -13.63 -0.07
N ASN A 338 -20.96 -13.11 0.78
CA ASN A 338 -19.62 -13.63 1.05
C ASN A 338 -19.47 -14.12 2.50
N ARG A 339 -20.51 -14.72 3.09
CA ARG A 339 -20.48 -15.25 4.46
C ARG A 339 -20.06 -16.72 4.50
N GLY A 340 -19.51 -17.17 5.63
CA GLY A 340 -19.24 -18.59 5.89
C GLY A 340 -18.07 -19.20 5.12
N TRP A 341 -17.08 -18.39 4.71
CA TRP A 341 -15.90 -18.89 3.99
C TRP A 341 -15.07 -19.92 4.75
N MET A 342 -15.14 -19.93 6.09
CA MET A 342 -14.45 -20.92 6.92
C MET A 342 -14.92 -22.35 6.62
N ASN A 343 -16.20 -22.54 6.29
CA ASN A 343 -16.75 -23.85 5.94
C ASN A 343 -16.45 -24.25 4.48
N ILE A 344 -16.32 -23.27 3.58
CA ILE A 344 -16.14 -23.51 2.14
C ILE A 344 -14.66 -23.76 1.84
N ARG A 345 -13.76 -22.89 2.32
CA ARG A 345 -12.31 -22.95 2.09
C ARG A 345 -11.55 -22.49 3.34
N PRO A 346 -11.20 -23.40 4.27
CA PRO A 346 -10.56 -23.02 5.53
C PRO A 346 -9.19 -22.36 5.32
N TRP A 347 -8.43 -22.73 4.29
CA TRP A 347 -7.15 -22.08 3.99
C TRP A 347 -7.30 -20.57 3.73
N LEU A 348 -8.40 -20.12 3.10
CA LEU A 348 -8.66 -18.71 2.85
C LEU A 348 -8.92 -17.97 4.17
N SER A 349 -9.63 -18.61 5.11
CA SER A 349 -9.89 -18.06 6.43
C SER A 349 -8.60 -17.82 7.24
N VAL A 350 -7.60 -18.70 7.10
CA VAL A 350 -6.28 -18.52 7.75
C VAL A 350 -5.57 -17.28 7.21
N PHE A 351 -5.49 -17.11 5.88
CA PHE A 351 -4.85 -15.91 5.31
C PHE A 351 -5.65 -14.63 5.58
N MET A 352 -6.99 -14.72 5.63
CA MET A 352 -7.84 -13.61 6.07
C MET A 352 -7.58 -13.22 7.51
N PHE A 353 -7.39 -14.20 8.40
CA PHE A 353 -7.01 -13.92 9.78
C PHE A 353 -5.65 -13.22 9.86
N ILE A 354 -4.64 -13.71 9.12
CA ILE A 354 -3.31 -13.07 9.06
C ILE A 354 -3.42 -11.64 8.51
N GLY A 355 -4.14 -11.43 7.41
CA GLY A 355 -4.33 -10.09 6.84
C GLY A 355 -5.08 -9.14 7.76
N CYS A 356 -6.14 -9.62 8.43
CA CYS A 356 -6.90 -8.80 9.38
C CYS A 356 -6.06 -8.47 10.62
N SER A 357 -5.39 -9.45 11.22
CA SER A 357 -4.54 -9.26 12.41
C SER A 357 -3.37 -8.32 12.13
N ALA A 358 -2.72 -8.44 10.97
CA ALA A 358 -1.71 -7.50 10.54
C ALA A 358 -2.29 -6.09 10.31
N ASN A 359 -3.53 -5.97 9.82
CA ASN A 359 -4.18 -4.67 9.63
C ASN A 359 -4.64 -4.01 10.95
N MET A 360 -4.92 -4.78 12.02
CA MET A 360 -5.25 -4.21 13.34
C MET A 360 -4.01 -3.74 14.12
N GLY A 361 -2.80 -4.00 13.61
CA GLY A 361 -1.58 -3.72 14.36
C GLY A 361 -1.38 -4.64 15.56
N VAL A 362 -1.71 -5.94 15.45
CA VAL A 362 -1.45 -6.89 16.55
C VAL A 362 0.04 -7.29 16.59
N PRO A 363 0.72 -7.33 17.76
CA PRO A 363 2.05 -7.93 17.85
C PRO A 363 1.98 -9.42 17.47
N PRO A 364 2.85 -9.95 16.60
CA PRO A 364 4.19 -9.47 16.20
C PRO A 364 4.25 -8.79 14.81
N PHE A 365 3.18 -8.21 14.29
CA PHE A 365 3.21 -7.61 12.94
C PHE A 365 3.88 -6.21 12.94
N PRO A 366 4.59 -5.83 11.84
CA PRO A 366 5.31 -4.55 11.78
C PRO A 366 4.39 -3.32 11.82
N SER A 367 3.12 -3.47 11.45
CA SER A 367 2.10 -2.44 11.60
C SER A 367 1.93 -1.96 13.04
N PHE A 368 2.10 -2.84 14.04
CA PHE A 368 2.09 -2.46 15.46
C PHE A 368 3.19 -1.45 15.79
N LEU A 369 4.42 -1.73 15.33
CA LEU A 369 5.57 -0.84 15.55
C LEU A 369 5.38 0.51 14.83
N GLY A 370 4.81 0.47 13.61
CA GLY A 370 4.44 1.66 12.87
C GLY A 370 3.42 2.52 13.61
N GLU A 371 2.31 1.93 14.08
CA GLU A 371 1.27 2.65 14.83
C GLU A 371 1.80 3.19 16.15
N LEU A 372 2.58 2.42 16.90
CA LEU A 372 3.16 2.87 18.17
C LEU A 372 4.15 4.04 17.95
N GLY A 373 4.97 3.97 16.91
CA GLY A 373 5.84 5.08 16.50
C GLY A 373 5.07 6.34 16.10
N LEU A 374 3.95 6.18 15.38
CA LEU A 374 3.08 7.30 15.00
C LEU A 374 2.34 7.89 16.21
N MET A 375 1.82 7.05 17.11
CA MET A 375 1.17 7.49 18.35
C MET A 375 2.11 8.31 19.22
N THR A 376 3.32 7.80 19.45
CA THR A 376 4.34 8.49 20.24
C THR A 376 4.82 9.76 19.54
N GLY A 377 5.12 9.68 18.25
CA GLY A 377 5.60 10.81 17.46
C GLY A 377 4.63 11.98 17.37
N LEU A 378 3.33 11.69 17.18
CA LEU A 378 2.27 12.70 17.15
C LEU A 378 1.85 13.17 18.55
N GLY A 379 1.93 12.29 19.55
CA GLY A 379 1.65 12.64 20.94
C GLY A 379 2.68 13.60 21.54
N LEU A 380 3.95 13.46 21.15
CA LEU A 380 5.01 14.42 21.49
C LEU A 380 4.75 15.81 20.89
N TYR A 381 4.08 15.88 19.73
CA TYR A 381 3.69 17.15 19.13
C TYR A 381 2.52 17.80 19.87
N ASN A 382 1.44 17.05 20.11
CA ASN A 382 0.26 17.51 20.87
C ASN A 382 -0.46 16.35 21.56
N TRP A 383 -0.81 16.50 22.84
CA TRP A 383 -1.55 15.50 23.61
C TRP A 383 -2.94 15.15 23.04
N VAL A 384 -3.61 16.11 22.39
CA VAL A 384 -4.91 15.84 21.73
C VAL A 384 -4.73 14.85 20.58
N ASN A 385 -3.64 14.95 19.82
CA ASN A 385 -3.36 14.02 18.73
C ASN A 385 -3.15 12.60 19.26
N PHE A 386 -2.51 12.44 20.43
CA PHE A 386 -2.37 11.13 21.07
C PHE A 386 -3.72 10.45 21.29
N ILE A 387 -4.70 11.18 21.83
CA ILE A 387 -6.04 10.64 22.09
C ILE A 387 -6.76 10.27 20.79
N VAL A 388 -6.74 11.16 19.79
CA VAL A 388 -7.45 10.93 18.52
C VAL A 388 -6.82 9.77 17.74
N VAL A 389 -5.49 9.66 17.71
CA VAL A 389 -4.82 8.51 17.10
C VAL A 389 -5.18 7.23 17.85
N GLY A 390 -5.27 7.25 19.19
CA GLY A 390 -5.71 6.10 19.98
C GLY A 390 -7.12 5.64 19.60
N ILE A 391 -8.05 6.58 19.40
CA ILE A 391 -9.39 6.28 18.88
C ILE A 391 -9.30 5.68 17.47
N SER A 392 -8.43 6.20 16.60
CA SER A 392 -8.26 5.67 15.25
C SER A 392 -7.76 4.21 15.26
N CYS A 393 -6.83 3.84 16.15
CA CYS A 393 -6.37 2.45 16.33
C CYS A 393 -7.49 1.52 16.86
N VAL A 394 -8.36 2.02 17.75
CA VAL A 394 -9.53 1.23 18.17
C VAL A 394 -10.50 1.00 17.00
N LEU A 395 -10.69 2.01 16.15
CA LEU A 395 -11.50 1.88 14.94
C LEU A 395 -10.86 0.91 13.94
N THR A 396 -9.52 0.91 13.81
CA THR A 396 -8.81 -0.05 12.94
C THR A 396 -9.02 -1.48 13.36
N GLY A 397 -8.98 -1.77 14.66
CA GLY A 397 -9.36 -3.06 15.21
C GLY A 397 -10.84 -3.42 14.97
N ALA A 398 -11.75 -2.45 15.13
CA ALA A 398 -13.18 -2.71 14.98
C ALA A 398 -13.58 -3.07 13.53
N TYR A 399 -13.13 -2.33 12.51
CA TYR A 399 -13.53 -2.63 11.12
C TYR A 399 -12.82 -3.87 10.56
N SER A 400 -11.62 -4.18 11.02
CA SER A 400 -10.87 -5.37 10.60
C SER A 400 -11.46 -6.64 11.23
N LEU A 401 -11.88 -6.60 12.50
CA LEU A 401 -12.68 -7.67 13.11
C LEU A 401 -14.01 -7.84 12.38
N ARG A 402 -14.68 -6.74 12.02
CA ARG A 402 -15.90 -6.78 11.21
C ARG A 402 -15.68 -7.47 9.86
N LEU A 403 -14.58 -7.17 9.14
CA LEU A 403 -14.22 -7.86 7.90
C LEU A 403 -14.18 -9.37 8.12
N TYR A 404 -13.43 -9.80 9.14
CA TYR A 404 -13.20 -11.21 9.42
C TYR A 404 -14.49 -11.93 9.82
N LEU A 405 -15.23 -11.38 10.79
CA LEU A 405 -16.45 -11.99 11.32
C LEU A 405 -17.54 -12.10 10.25
N LEU A 406 -17.77 -11.05 9.47
CA LEU A 406 -18.82 -11.07 8.45
C LEU A 406 -18.49 -11.97 7.26
N THR A 407 -17.21 -12.14 6.91
CA THR A 407 -16.83 -12.98 5.77
C THR A 407 -16.62 -14.44 6.14
N GLN A 408 -15.94 -14.71 7.27
CA GLN A 408 -15.52 -16.08 7.60
C GLN A 408 -16.58 -16.85 8.38
N HIS A 409 -17.28 -16.19 9.30
CA HIS A 409 -18.30 -16.85 10.15
C HIS A 409 -19.70 -16.81 9.51
N GLY A 410 -20.60 -17.60 10.10
CA GLY A 410 -22.00 -17.71 9.68
C GLY A 410 -22.27 -18.89 8.74
N SER A 411 -23.55 -19.07 8.40
CA SER A 411 -23.97 -20.09 7.44
C SER A 411 -23.50 -19.72 6.03
N SER A 412 -22.85 -20.66 5.34
CA SER A 412 -22.48 -20.49 3.94
C SER A 412 -23.74 -20.40 3.07
N PRO A 413 -23.86 -19.37 2.22
CA PRO A 413 -25.01 -19.23 1.34
C PRO A 413 -24.99 -20.32 0.24
N SER A 414 -26.18 -20.70 -0.23
CA SER A 414 -26.37 -21.88 -1.10
C SER A 414 -25.74 -21.77 -2.49
N HIS A 415 -25.48 -20.54 -2.97
CA HIS A 415 -24.79 -20.31 -4.25
C HIS A 415 -23.29 -20.63 -4.18
N LEU A 416 -22.68 -20.59 -3.00
CA LEU A 416 -21.28 -20.95 -2.80
C LEU A 416 -21.16 -22.46 -2.56
N ARG A 417 -20.87 -23.22 -3.62
CA ARG A 417 -20.59 -24.65 -3.48
C ARG A 417 -19.14 -24.88 -3.08
N PRO A 418 -18.85 -25.86 -2.21
CA PRO A 418 -17.47 -26.33 -2.03
C PRO A 418 -17.01 -26.95 -3.35
N ILE A 419 -16.12 -26.25 -4.05
CA ILE A 419 -15.52 -26.75 -5.29
C ILE A 419 -14.31 -27.61 -4.92
N GLU A 420 -14.34 -28.89 -5.25
CA GLU A 420 -13.27 -29.86 -4.97
C GLU A 420 -12.06 -29.73 -5.93
N SER A 421 -12.19 -29.02 -7.05
CA SER A 421 -11.22 -29.13 -8.16
C SER A 421 -11.05 -27.86 -9.01
N ALA A 422 -10.85 -26.69 -8.41
CA ALA A 422 -10.26 -25.56 -9.13
C ALA A 422 -8.76 -25.52 -8.82
N SER A 423 -7.92 -25.36 -9.85
CA SER A 423 -6.51 -25.02 -9.67
C SER A 423 -6.46 -23.72 -8.86
N ASN A 424 -6.25 -23.79 -7.55
CA ASN A 424 -6.17 -22.60 -6.70
C ASN A 424 -4.72 -22.20 -6.46
N GLY A 425 -3.78 -22.98 -6.96
CA GLY A 425 -2.42 -22.92 -6.49
C GLY A 425 -1.69 -21.60 -6.80
N PRO A 426 -1.92 -20.85 -7.90
CA PRO A 426 -1.22 -19.58 -8.11
C PRO A 426 -1.63 -18.54 -7.06
N ALA A 427 -2.93 -18.47 -6.77
CA ALA A 427 -3.47 -17.59 -5.74
C ALA A 427 -2.99 -18.00 -4.34
N VAL A 428 -3.05 -19.30 -4.00
CA VAL A 428 -2.57 -19.81 -2.71
C VAL A 428 -1.09 -19.51 -2.50
N VAL A 429 -0.24 -19.74 -3.51
CA VAL A 429 1.19 -19.43 -3.41
C VAL A 429 1.42 -17.93 -3.27
N SER A 430 0.66 -17.10 -3.97
CA SER A 430 0.74 -15.65 -3.78
C SER A 430 0.42 -15.25 -2.34
N PHE A 431 -0.60 -15.86 -1.70
CA PHE A 431 -0.96 -15.56 -0.31
C PHE A 431 0.06 -16.07 0.70
N ILE A 432 0.62 -17.26 0.49
CA ILE A 432 1.72 -17.80 1.31
C ILE A 432 2.93 -16.87 1.22
N ALA A 433 3.32 -16.44 0.01
CA ALA A 433 4.44 -15.54 -0.16
C ALA A 433 4.18 -14.19 0.54
N HIS A 434 3.00 -13.58 0.36
CA HIS A 434 2.64 -12.36 1.08
C HIS A 434 2.75 -12.51 2.60
N SER A 435 2.20 -13.58 3.18
CA SER A 435 2.21 -13.76 4.64
C SER A 435 3.62 -13.97 5.18
N ILE A 436 4.47 -14.72 4.47
CA ILE A 436 5.88 -14.89 4.82
C ILE A 436 6.59 -13.54 4.81
N PHE A 437 6.44 -12.74 3.75
CA PHE A 437 7.10 -11.42 3.68
C PHE A 437 6.62 -10.44 4.75
N ILE A 438 5.32 -10.46 5.10
CA ILE A 438 4.78 -9.64 6.20
C ILE A 438 5.45 -10.00 7.53
N ILE A 439 5.64 -11.29 7.80
CA ILE A 439 6.27 -11.77 9.04
C ILE A 439 7.77 -11.45 9.03
N LEU A 440 8.45 -11.67 7.90
CA LEU A 440 9.88 -11.41 7.76
C LEU A 440 10.24 -9.94 7.94
N LEU A 441 9.38 -9.02 7.51
CA LEU A 441 9.60 -7.59 7.74
C LEU A 441 9.82 -7.27 9.23
N ASN A 442 9.17 -7.97 10.16
CA ASN A 442 9.36 -7.69 11.59
C ASN A 442 10.81 -7.97 12.05
N PHE A 443 11.42 -9.07 11.58
CA PHE A 443 12.77 -9.46 11.98
C PHE A 443 13.85 -8.47 11.53
N ILE A 444 13.59 -7.70 10.48
CA ILE A 444 14.57 -6.78 9.90
C ILE A 444 14.68 -5.49 10.72
N TRP A 445 13.69 -5.20 11.56
CA TRP A 445 13.66 -3.98 12.38
C TRP A 445 14.01 -4.21 13.84
N VAL A 446 13.96 -5.47 14.29
CA VAL A 446 14.41 -5.86 15.63
C VAL A 446 15.93 -6.07 15.67
N MET A 447 16.56 -6.26 14.50
CA MET A 447 18.01 -6.30 14.29
C MET A 447 18.53 -4.90 13.97
#